data_AF-A0A924UER0-F1
#
_entry.id   AF-A0A924UER0-F1
#
_cell.length_a   1.000
_cell.length_b   1.000
_cell.length_c   1.000
_cell.angle_alpha   90.00
_cell.angle_beta   90.00
_cell.angle_gamma   90.00
#
_symmetry.space_group_name_H-M   'P 1'
#
loop_
_entity.id
_entity.type
_entity.pdbx_description
1 polymer ?
#
loop_
_entity_poly.entity_id
_entity_poly.type
_entity_poly.pdbx_seq_one_letter_code
_entity_poly.pdbx_strand_id
1 'polypeptide(L)'
;REILEIAAALGLIIGAVLGGFAMRRVVRDRNTAQERLRRASGAFLDLLEERFLEWGLTPAERDVALFAIKGMSTAEISVLRATSEGTVKAQTNAIYRKAGVSGRSQLLSLFIDDLMRDDGTVRRAAQFQASAKPSAAPYP
;
A
#
# COMPACT_ATOMS: atom_id res chain seq x y z
N ARG A 1 -6.23 61.92 -6.27
CA ARG A 1 -6.37 60.92 -5.18
C ARG A 1 -7.33 59.82 -5.61
N GLU A 2 -8.52 60.16 -6.14
CA GLU A 2 -9.51 59.21 -6.67
C GLU A 2 -9.00 58.25 -7.75
N ILE A 3 -8.19 58.71 -8.72
CA ILE A 3 -7.63 57.85 -9.79
C ILE A 3 -6.71 56.74 -9.21
N LEU A 4 -5.96 57.06 -8.14
CA LEU A 4 -5.07 56.10 -7.48
C LEU A 4 -5.87 55.02 -6.75
N GLU A 5 -6.99 55.40 -6.14
CA GLU A 5 -7.90 54.47 -5.45
C GLU A 5 -8.59 53.52 -6.43
N ILE A 6 -9.05 54.03 -7.57
CA ILE A 6 -9.65 53.21 -8.64
C ILE A 6 -8.61 52.24 -9.23
N ALA A 7 -7.38 52.70 -9.47
CA ALA A 7 -6.31 51.84 -9.98
C ALA A 7 -5.93 50.74 -8.97
N ALA A 8 -5.88 51.05 -7.67
CA ALA A 8 -5.61 50.07 -6.63
C ALA A 8 -6.73 49.02 -6.52
N ALA A 9 -7.99 49.44 -6.59
CA ALA A 9 -9.14 48.53 -6.56
C ALA A 9 -9.14 47.57 -7.77
N LEU A 10 -8.86 48.09 -8.97
CA LEU A 10 -8.76 47.28 -10.18
C LEU A 10 -7.62 46.26 -10.12
N GLY A 11 -6.44 46.67 -9.63
CA GLY A 11 -5.30 45.77 -9.44
C GLY A 11 -5.62 44.64 -8.45
N LEU A 12 -6.32 44.93 -7.37
CA LEU A 12 -6.77 43.94 -6.38
C LEU A 12 -7.76 42.93 -6.98
N ILE A 13 -8.72 43.40 -7.76
CA ILE A 13 -9.72 42.53 -8.40
C ILE A 13 -9.03 41.59 -9.40
N ILE A 14 -8.15 42.13 -10.26
CA ILE A 14 -7.42 41.35 -11.26
C ILE A 14 -6.50 40.33 -10.57
N GLY A 15 -5.76 40.75 -9.55
CA GLY A 15 -4.89 39.88 -8.76
C GLY A 15 -5.65 38.76 -8.06
N ALA A 16 -6.81 39.06 -7.47
CA ALA A 16 -7.66 38.06 -6.81
C ALA A 16 -8.26 37.06 -7.80
N VAL A 17 -8.69 37.51 -8.98
CA VAL A 17 -9.24 36.63 -10.04
C VAL A 17 -8.15 35.72 -10.60
N LEU A 18 -6.97 36.27 -10.95
CA LEU A 18 -5.84 35.49 -11.46
C LEU A 18 -5.31 34.52 -10.39
N GLY A 19 -5.17 34.99 -9.15
CA GLY A 19 -4.77 34.17 -8.02
C GLY A 19 -5.76 33.04 -7.75
N GLY A 20 -7.06 33.32 -7.79
CA GLY A 20 -8.12 32.32 -7.65
C GLY A 20 -8.12 31.29 -8.78
N PHE A 21 -7.87 31.71 -10.03
CA PHE A 21 -7.77 30.81 -11.17
C PHE A 21 -6.53 29.90 -11.08
N ALA A 22 -5.36 30.47 -10.77
CA ALA A 22 -4.12 29.73 -10.58
C ALA A 22 -4.23 28.72 -9.42
N MET A 23 -4.82 29.15 -8.29
CA MET A 23 -5.05 28.30 -7.12
C MET A 23 -5.99 27.13 -7.44
N ARG A 24 -7.09 27.39 -8.18
CA ARG A 24 -8.01 26.32 -8.62
C ARG A 24 -7.32 25.29 -9.53
N ARG A 25 -6.36 25.71 -10.35
CA ARG A 25 -5.56 24.80 -11.19
C ARG A 25 -4.67 23.90 -10.32
N VAL A 26 -3.94 24.49 -9.37
CA VAL A 26 -3.02 23.76 -8.48
C VAL A 26 -3.75 22.79 -7.55
N VAL A 27 -4.93 23.16 -7.04
CA VAL A 27 -5.73 22.29 -6.18
C VAL A 27 -6.30 21.08 -6.94
N ARG A 28 -6.63 21.23 -8.23
CA ARG A 28 -7.09 20.10 -9.06
C ARG A 28 -5.99 19.08 -9.37
N ASP A 29 -4.76 19.55 -9.60
CA ASP A 29 -3.65 18.66 -9.94
C ASP A 29 -3.13 17.83 -8.74
N ARG A 30 -3.31 18.33 -7.51
CA ARG A 30 -2.88 17.64 -6.27
C ARG A 30 -3.52 16.28 -6.07
N ASN A 31 -4.78 16.11 -6.49
CA ASN A 31 -5.51 14.86 -6.30
C ASN A 31 -4.88 13.69 -7.07
N THR A 32 -4.37 13.94 -8.28
CA THR A 32 -3.79 12.90 -9.14
C THR A 32 -2.54 12.25 -8.55
N ALA A 33 -1.69 13.02 -7.89
CA ALA A 33 -0.47 12.52 -7.26
C ALA A 33 -0.79 11.67 -6.02
N GLN A 34 -1.68 12.16 -5.15
CA GLN A 34 -2.13 11.40 -3.98
C GLN A 34 -2.88 10.14 -4.37
N GLU A 35 -3.67 10.19 -5.44
CA GLU A 35 -4.45 9.05 -5.89
C GLU A 35 -3.60 7.96 -6.55
N ARG A 36 -2.53 8.33 -7.27
CA ARG A 36 -1.52 7.38 -7.74
C ARG A 36 -0.83 6.68 -6.58
N LEU A 37 -0.43 7.43 -5.55
CA LEU A 37 0.19 6.87 -4.35
C LEU A 37 -0.76 5.91 -3.63
N ARG A 38 -2.03 6.31 -3.45
CA ARG A 38 -3.06 5.49 -2.79
C ARG A 38 -3.33 4.19 -3.56
N ARG A 39 -3.36 4.22 -4.89
CA ARG A 39 -3.52 3.02 -5.73
C ARG A 39 -2.31 2.10 -5.63
N ALA A 40 -1.09 2.64 -5.64
CA ALA A 40 0.13 1.85 -5.50
C ALA A 40 0.22 1.16 -4.13
N SER A 41 -0.11 1.88 -3.04
CA SER A 41 -0.15 1.29 -1.69
C SER A 41 -1.22 0.20 -1.55
N GLY A 42 -2.38 0.36 -2.20
CA GLY A 42 -3.42 -0.67 -2.23
C GLY A 42 -2.97 -1.95 -2.93
N ALA A 43 -2.42 -1.82 -4.14
CA ALA A 43 -1.94 -2.97 -4.91
C ALA A 43 -0.85 -3.77 -4.18
N PHE A 44 0.06 -3.08 -3.49
CA PHE A 44 1.08 -3.76 -2.68
C PHE A 44 0.49 -4.53 -1.49
N LEU A 45 -0.53 -3.98 -0.81
CA LEU A 45 -1.20 -4.69 0.30
C LEU A 45 -1.94 -5.93 -0.20
N ASP A 46 -2.61 -5.85 -1.36
CA ASP A 46 -3.29 -7.00 -1.97
C ASP A 46 -2.29 -8.12 -2.29
N LEU A 47 -1.12 -7.76 -2.80
CA LEU A 47 -0.02 -8.69 -3.11
C LEU A 47 0.55 -9.35 -1.84
N LEU A 48 0.72 -8.60 -0.76
CA LEU A 48 1.14 -9.17 0.53
C LEU A 48 0.12 -10.21 1.02
N GLU A 49 -1.17 -9.87 0.95
CA GLU A 49 -2.26 -10.73 1.42
C GLU A 49 -2.34 -12.03 0.60
N GLU A 50 -2.19 -11.95 -0.72
CA GLU A 50 -2.14 -13.12 -1.61
C GLU A 50 -1.00 -14.06 -1.22
N ARG A 51 0.22 -13.54 -1.05
CA ARG A 51 1.37 -14.36 -0.64
C ARG A 51 1.21 -14.95 0.77
N PHE A 52 0.62 -14.19 1.70
CA PHE A 52 0.36 -14.70 3.04
C PHE A 52 -0.67 -15.84 3.05
N LEU A 53 -1.65 -15.79 2.13
CA LEU A 53 -2.59 -16.89 1.90
C LEU A 53 -1.91 -18.09 1.26
N GLU A 54 -1.15 -17.89 0.18
CA GLU A 54 -0.41 -18.96 -0.52
C GLU A 54 0.54 -19.73 0.40
N TRP A 55 1.27 -19.03 1.25
CA TRP A 55 2.19 -19.66 2.21
C TRP A 55 1.48 -20.27 3.43
N GLY A 56 0.16 -20.09 3.57
CA GLY A 56 -0.59 -20.58 4.73
C GLY A 56 -0.09 -19.96 6.05
N LEU A 57 0.15 -18.65 6.05
CA LEU A 57 0.53 -17.94 7.27
C LEU A 57 -0.66 -17.82 8.21
N THR A 58 -0.44 -18.18 9.47
CA THR A 58 -1.38 -17.93 10.58
C THR A 58 -1.53 -16.43 10.82
N PRO A 59 -2.61 -15.97 11.50
CA PRO A 59 -2.76 -14.56 11.85
C PRO A 59 -1.54 -13.99 12.56
N ALA A 60 -0.94 -14.78 13.46
CA ALA A 60 0.24 -14.36 14.19
C ALA A 60 1.50 -14.25 13.34
N GLU A 61 1.68 -15.12 12.35
CA GLU A 61 2.82 -15.04 11.42
C GLU A 61 2.66 -13.87 10.45
N ARG A 62 1.43 -13.55 10.03
CA ARG A 62 1.14 -12.40 9.16
C ARG A 62 1.56 -11.08 9.81
N ASP A 63 1.24 -10.90 11.10
CA ASP A 63 1.68 -9.73 11.86
C ASP A 63 3.22 -9.60 11.85
N VAL A 64 3.91 -10.70 12.16
CA VAL A 64 5.39 -10.73 12.19
C VAL A 64 5.98 -10.46 10.81
N ALA A 65 5.44 -11.08 9.76
CA ALA A 65 5.87 -10.85 8.39
C ALA A 65 5.69 -9.38 8.00
N LEU A 66 4.55 -8.78 8.32
CA LEU A 66 4.29 -7.37 8.02
C LEU A 66 5.27 -6.43 8.74
N PHE A 67 5.58 -6.67 10.01
CA PHE A 67 6.56 -5.89 10.74
C PHE A 67 8.00 -6.11 10.22
N ALA A 68 8.33 -7.34 9.83
CA ALA A 68 9.60 -7.64 9.20
C ALA A 68 9.75 -6.96 7.83
N ILE A 69 8.67 -6.83 7.06
CA ILE A 69 8.68 -6.09 5.79
C ILE A 69 8.85 -4.59 6.03
N LYS A 70 8.27 -4.06 7.12
CA LYS A 70 8.42 -2.65 7.57
C LYS A 70 9.79 -2.29 8.12
N GLY A 71 10.76 -3.21 8.13
CA GLY A 71 12.12 -2.90 8.60
C GLY A 71 12.33 -3.05 10.11
N MET A 72 11.33 -3.49 10.88
CA MET A 72 11.46 -3.64 12.34
C MET A 72 12.41 -4.77 12.74
N SER A 73 13.09 -4.60 13.86
CA SER A 73 13.92 -5.62 14.51
C SER A 73 13.08 -6.62 15.30
N THR A 74 13.65 -7.79 15.61
CA THR A 74 13.01 -8.81 16.45
C THR A 74 12.57 -8.26 17.80
N ALA A 75 13.36 -7.36 18.39
CA ALA A 75 13.06 -6.73 19.68
C ALA A 75 11.87 -5.76 19.58
N GLU A 76 11.80 -4.95 18.52
CA GLU A 76 10.63 -4.05 18.31
C GLU A 76 9.36 -4.87 18.08
N ILE A 77 9.45 -5.96 17.32
CA ILE A 77 8.32 -6.85 17.05
C ILE A 77 7.86 -7.55 18.33
N SER A 78 8.79 -7.97 19.19
CA SER A 78 8.45 -8.66 20.44
C SER A 78 7.65 -7.75 21.37
N VAL A 79 8.06 -6.48 21.47
CA VAL A 79 7.34 -5.43 22.22
C VAL A 79 5.96 -5.16 21.62
N LEU A 80 5.87 -4.91 20.31
CA LEU A 80 4.60 -4.61 19.64
C LEU A 80 3.58 -5.75 19.72
N ARG A 81 4.06 -6.99 19.71
CA ARG A 81 3.20 -8.19 19.78
C ARG A 81 3.01 -8.73 21.19
N ALA A 82 3.55 -8.05 22.20
CA ALA A 82 3.52 -8.50 23.60
C ALA A 82 3.95 -9.97 23.76
N THR A 83 5.04 -10.36 23.09
CA THR A 83 5.56 -11.74 23.07
C THR A 83 7.07 -11.75 23.28
N SER A 84 7.65 -12.93 23.55
CA SER A 84 9.11 -13.05 23.66
C SER A 84 9.82 -12.92 22.30
N GLU A 85 11.06 -12.44 22.30
CA GLU A 85 11.91 -12.46 21.09
C GLU A 85 12.11 -13.89 20.55
N GLY A 86 12.15 -14.90 21.43
CA GLY A 86 12.24 -16.31 21.03
C GLY A 86 11.04 -16.73 20.18
N THR A 87 9.83 -16.31 20.58
CA THR A 87 8.61 -16.54 19.81
C THR A 87 8.66 -15.84 18.45
N VAL A 88 9.13 -14.59 18.40
CA VAL A 88 9.28 -13.85 17.13
C VAL A 88 10.28 -14.54 16.21
N LYS A 89 11.43 -15.00 16.73
CA LYS A 89 12.43 -15.78 15.98
C LYS A 89 11.84 -17.08 15.43
N ALA A 90 11.08 -17.82 16.25
CA ALA A 90 10.43 -19.06 15.84
C ALA A 90 9.40 -18.81 14.71
N GLN A 91 8.57 -17.78 14.86
CA GLN A 91 7.59 -17.38 13.83
C GLN A 91 8.27 -16.92 12.55
N THR A 92 9.35 -16.13 12.66
CA THR A 92 10.17 -15.67 11.52
C THR A 92 10.76 -16.85 10.75
N ASN A 93 11.32 -17.83 11.46
CA ASN A 93 11.83 -19.05 10.84
C ASN A 93 10.72 -19.89 10.20
N ALA A 94 9.53 -19.94 10.80
CA ALA A 94 8.38 -20.59 10.19
C ALA A 94 7.95 -19.90 8.89
N ILE A 95 7.89 -18.57 8.89
CA ILE A 95 7.60 -17.76 7.69
C ILE A 95 8.60 -18.08 6.58
N TYR A 96 9.91 -18.07 6.87
CA TYR A 96 10.93 -18.38 5.85
C TYR A 96 10.77 -19.78 5.25
N ARG A 97 10.53 -20.80 6.08
CA ARG A 97 10.27 -22.15 5.58
C ARG A 97 9.01 -22.22 4.71
N LYS A 98 7.92 -21.57 5.13
CA LYS A 98 6.66 -21.55 4.38
C LYS A 98 6.77 -20.79 3.05
N ALA A 99 7.56 -19.73 3.03
CA ALA A 99 7.85 -18.94 1.83
C ALA A 99 8.96 -19.54 0.95
N GLY A 100 9.62 -20.63 1.39
CA GLY A 100 10.70 -21.27 0.63
C GLY A 100 11.98 -20.45 0.54
N VAL A 101 12.23 -19.54 1.48
CA VAL A 101 13.40 -18.65 1.51
C VAL A 101 14.29 -18.92 2.72
N SER A 102 15.54 -18.46 2.68
CA SER A 102 16.50 -18.67 3.78
C SER A 102 16.62 -17.48 4.72
N GLY A 103 15.97 -16.35 4.44
CA GLY A 103 16.08 -15.16 5.29
C GLY A 103 15.31 -13.95 4.82
N ARG A 104 15.43 -12.87 5.61
CA ARG A 104 14.69 -11.61 5.44
C ARG A 104 14.90 -10.98 4.07
N SER A 105 16.14 -10.89 3.62
CA SER A 105 16.45 -10.25 2.34
C SER A 105 15.81 -10.99 1.17
N GLN A 106 15.84 -12.33 1.18
CA GLN A 106 15.18 -13.14 0.15
C GLN A 106 13.65 -13.03 0.22
N LEU A 107 13.07 -13.00 1.43
CA LEU A 107 11.65 -12.75 1.61
C LEU A 107 11.24 -11.41 0.99
N LEU A 108 12.02 -10.35 1.25
CA LEU A 108 11.80 -9.02 0.67
C LEU A 108 11.97 -9.02 -0.85
N SER A 109 12.97 -9.73 -1.38
CA SER A 109 13.19 -9.86 -2.81
C SER A 109 11.99 -10.44 -3.54
N LEU A 110 11.29 -11.44 -2.97
CA LEU A 110 10.06 -11.97 -3.58
C LEU A 110 9.03 -10.86 -3.81
N PHE A 111 8.77 -10.04 -2.79
CA PHE A 111 7.81 -8.94 -2.89
C PHE A 111 8.24 -7.85 -3.87
N ILE A 112 9.54 -7.52 -3.90
CA ILE A 112 10.08 -6.53 -4.83
C ILE A 112 10.00 -7.05 -6.27
N ASP A 113 10.38 -8.30 -6.51
CA ASP A 113 10.30 -8.94 -7.82
C ASP A 113 8.88 -8.96 -8.34
N ASP A 114 7.90 -9.28 -7.48
CA ASP A 114 6.49 -9.28 -7.87
C ASP A 114 5.98 -7.85 -8.15
N LEU A 115 6.39 -6.87 -7.35
CA LEU A 115 6.06 -5.46 -7.57
C LEU A 115 6.68 -4.93 -8.88
N MET A 116 7.90 -5.35 -9.22
CA MET A 116 8.58 -4.98 -10.46
C MET A 116 8.07 -5.73 -11.69
N ARG A 117 7.52 -6.94 -11.51
CA ARG A 117 6.82 -7.68 -12.56
C ARG A 117 5.43 -7.13 -12.84
N ASP A 118 4.83 -6.43 -11.88
CA ASP A 118 3.47 -5.91 -11.98
C ASP A 118 3.36 -4.56 -12.71
N ASP A 119 3.81 -4.54 -13.97
CA ASP A 119 3.39 -3.57 -14.97
C ASP A 119 1.94 -3.87 -15.50
N GLY A 120 1.16 -4.75 -14.83
CA GLY A 120 -0.27 -4.96 -15.11
C GLY A 120 -0.81 -6.39 -15.03
N THR A 121 -0.16 -7.34 -14.34
CA THR A 121 -0.54 -8.76 -14.33
C THR A 121 -1.26 -9.25 -13.06
N VAL A 122 -1.15 -8.58 -11.92
CA VAL A 122 -1.90 -8.95 -10.69
C VAL A 122 -3.41 -8.76 -10.89
N ARG A 123 -3.83 -7.84 -11.77
CA ARG A 123 -5.25 -7.69 -12.16
C ARG A 123 -5.82 -8.95 -12.83
N ARG A 124 -4.98 -9.83 -13.41
CA ARG A 124 -5.43 -11.05 -14.10
C ARG A 124 -5.82 -12.16 -13.13
N ALA A 125 -5.04 -12.40 -12.08
CA ALA A 125 -5.30 -13.48 -11.11
C ALA A 125 -6.60 -13.24 -10.31
N ALA A 126 -6.84 -11.99 -9.87
CA ALA A 126 -8.07 -11.59 -9.19
C ALA A 126 -9.32 -11.69 -10.10
N GLN A 127 -9.19 -11.40 -11.40
CA GLN A 127 -10.29 -11.55 -12.38
C GLN A 127 -10.60 -13.02 -12.73
N PHE A 128 -9.59 -13.90 -12.71
CA PHE A 128 -9.81 -15.33 -12.93
C PHE A 128 -10.54 -16.01 -11.76
N GLN A 129 -10.27 -15.63 -10.51
CA GLN A 129 -11.02 -16.17 -9.36
C GLN A 129 -12.47 -15.65 -9.28
N ALA A 130 -12.74 -14.40 -9.67
CA ALA A 130 -14.10 -13.86 -9.70
C ALA A 130 -14.98 -14.51 -10.77
N SER A 131 -14.38 -15.03 -11.84
CA SER A 131 -15.10 -15.67 -12.97
C SER A 131 -15.31 -17.18 -12.78
N ALA A 132 -14.62 -17.80 -11.81
CA ALA A 132 -14.57 -19.26 -11.63
C ALA A 132 -15.45 -19.80 -10.49
N LYS A 133 -16.41 -19.02 -9.97
CA LYS A 133 -17.39 -19.53 -9.00
C LYS A 133 -18.70 -19.94 -9.71
N PRO A 134 -18.87 -21.21 -10.12
CA PRO A 134 -20.19 -21.68 -10.49
C PRO A 134 -21.05 -21.85 -9.23
N SER A 135 -22.23 -21.24 -9.36
CA SER A 135 -23.46 -21.38 -8.60
C SER A 135 -23.52 -22.56 -7.65
N ALA A 136 -23.89 -22.26 -6.40
CA ALA A 136 -24.44 -23.23 -5.46
C ALA A 136 -25.51 -24.10 -6.14
N ALA A 137 -25.44 -25.41 -5.88
CA ALA A 137 -26.61 -26.26 -5.81
C ALA A 137 -26.65 -26.89 -4.41
N PRO A 138 -27.84 -27.03 -3.81
CA PRO A 138 -27.99 -27.54 -2.45
C PRO A 138 -27.88 -29.07 -2.44
N TYR A 139 -28.01 -29.64 -1.25
CA TYR A 139 -28.56 -30.98 -0.93
C TYR A 139 -27.61 -31.86 -0.13
N PRO A 140 -28.15 -32.78 0.69
CA PRO A 140 -29.41 -32.75 1.45
C PRO A 140 -29.20 -32.65 2.96
#